data_AF-A0A7G1PBW6-F1
#
_entry.id   AF-A0A7G1PBW6-F1
#
_cell.length_a   1.000
_cell.length_b   1.000
_cell.length_c   1.000
_cell.angle_alpha   90.00
_cell.angle_beta   90.00
_cell.angle_gamma   90.00
#
_symmetry.space_group_name_H-M   'P 1'
#
loop_
_entity.id
_entity.type
_entity.pdbx_description
1 polymer ?
#
loop_
_entity_poly.entity_id
_entity_poly.type
_entity_poly.pdbx_seq_one_letter_code
_entity_poly.pdbx_strand_id
1 'polypeptide(L)'
;MDGAWQADPPDVSSAQSTGTLRVRPLADRTGWQAAGEISLATRPVWERAMHRLALEDVEVCHLELSAVTFVDVAGVCALAVAAQGLPEGRRIMLEQPPATLGRVLDMFWPDLPGVEVVSR
;
A
#
# COMPACT_ATOMS: atom_id res chain seq x y z
N MET A 1 27.69 13.51 45.73
CA MET A 1 27.78 12.12 45.28
C MET A 1 26.44 11.80 44.65
N ASP A 2 26.51 11.80 43.33
CA ASP A 2 25.44 11.76 42.35
C ASP A 2 24.80 10.36 42.23
N GLY A 3 23.56 10.31 41.72
CA GLY A 3 22.85 9.09 41.36
C GLY A 3 21.48 9.00 42.06
N ALA A 4 20.36 8.77 41.40
CA ALA A 4 20.15 8.29 40.04
C ALA A 4 18.73 8.67 39.58
N TRP A 5 18.62 9.29 38.40
CA TRP A 5 17.46 9.10 37.54
C TRP A 5 17.93 8.23 36.38
N GLN A 6 17.80 6.91 36.52
CA GLN A 6 17.72 6.05 35.36
C GLN A 6 16.23 5.99 35.00
N ALA A 7 15.79 6.89 34.11
CA ALA A 7 14.58 6.61 33.35
C ALA A 7 14.92 5.41 32.46
N ASP A 8 14.14 4.33 32.56
CA ASP A 8 14.20 3.26 31.57
C ASP A 8 14.03 3.88 30.18
N PRO A 9 14.88 3.56 29.20
CA PRO A 9 14.60 3.94 27.82
C PRO A 9 13.23 3.33 27.44
N PRO A 10 12.39 4.04 26.68
CA PRO A 10 11.16 3.44 26.19
C PRO A 10 11.51 2.14 25.50
N ASP A 11 10.80 1.08 25.89
CA ASP A 11 10.93 -0.25 25.30
C ASP A 11 10.70 -0.14 23.78
N VAL A 12 11.80 -0.07 23.03
CA VAL A 12 11.81 -0.09 21.55
C VAL A 12 11.47 -1.48 21.00
N SER A 13 10.98 -2.39 21.85
CA SER A 13 10.52 -3.73 21.52
C SER A 13 9.00 -3.81 21.36
N SER A 14 8.36 -2.81 20.76
CA SER A 14 7.09 -3.02 20.07
C SER A 14 7.39 -3.67 18.70
N ALA A 15 7.68 -4.97 18.74
CA ALA A 15 7.65 -5.94 17.65
C ALA A 15 7.78 -5.36 16.22
N GLN A 16 9.02 -5.18 15.75
CA GLN A 16 9.31 -5.24 14.32
C GLN A 16 9.12 -6.70 13.85
N SER A 17 7.87 -7.15 13.81
CA SER A 17 7.50 -8.23 12.93
C SER A 17 7.78 -7.66 11.53
N THR A 18 8.89 -8.03 10.90
CA THR A 18 9.13 -7.67 9.50
C THR A 18 8.10 -8.42 8.68
N GLY A 19 6.86 -7.91 8.64
CA GLY A 19 5.78 -8.42 7.84
C GLY A 19 6.25 -8.36 6.40
N THR A 20 6.68 -9.49 5.86
CA THR A 20 7.25 -9.54 4.52
C THR A 20 6.13 -9.24 3.53
N LEU A 21 6.24 -8.11 2.83
CA LEU A 21 5.35 -7.79 1.72
C LEU A 21 5.65 -8.72 0.55
N ARG A 22 4.65 -9.48 0.13
CA ARG A 22 4.69 -10.29 -1.10
C ARG A 22 3.74 -9.68 -2.11
N VAL A 23 4.25 -9.44 -3.32
CA VAL A 23 3.45 -8.99 -4.46
C VAL A 23 3.59 -10.02 -5.57
N ARG A 24 2.48 -10.60 -6.01
CA ARG A 24 2.43 -11.69 -7.00
C ARG A 24 1.38 -11.41 -8.07
N PRO A 25 1.58 -11.81 -9.34
CA PRO A 25 0.55 -11.67 -10.36
C PRO A 25 -0.71 -12.45 -9.98
N LEU A 26 -1.88 -11.93 -10.36
CA LEU A 26 -3.14 -12.68 -10.29
C LEU A 26 -3.16 -13.75 -11.40
N ALA A 27 -3.81 -14.87 -11.12
CA ALA A 27 -3.82 -16.01 -12.04
C ALA A 27 -4.94 -15.91 -13.11
N ASP A 28 -5.99 -15.15 -12.82
CA ASP A 28 -7.26 -15.11 -13.56
C ASP A 28 -7.48 -13.81 -14.33
N ARG A 29 -6.71 -12.76 -14.05
CA ARG A 29 -6.85 -11.41 -14.64
C ARG A 29 -5.56 -10.61 -14.53
N THR A 30 -5.45 -9.54 -15.32
CA THR A 30 -4.30 -8.65 -15.25
C THR A 30 -4.30 -7.89 -13.93
N GLY A 31 -3.22 -8.06 -13.16
CA GLY A 31 -3.13 -7.44 -11.86
C GLY A 31 -2.24 -8.19 -10.90
N TRP A 32 -2.22 -7.71 -9.67
CA TRP A 32 -1.34 -8.18 -8.62
C TRP A 32 -2.11 -8.36 -7.30
N GLN A 33 -1.74 -9.39 -6.54
CA GLN A 33 -2.11 -9.54 -5.14
C GLN A 33 -0.97 -9.06 -4.26
N ALA A 34 -1.27 -8.20 -3.29
CA ALA A 34 -0.36 -7.85 -2.21
C ALA A 34 -0.77 -8.56 -0.91
N ALA A 35 0.21 -9.09 -0.18
CA ALA A 35 0.00 -9.75 1.10
C ALA A 35 1.10 -9.38 2.10
N GLY A 36 0.71 -9.09 3.34
CA GLY A 36 1.62 -8.64 4.41
C GLY A 36 1.46 -7.14 4.72
N GLU A 37 2.56 -6.47 5.04
CA GLU A 37 2.53 -5.08 5.50
C GLU A 37 3.12 -4.13 4.45
N ILE A 38 2.46 -3.00 4.22
CA ILE A 38 2.97 -1.89 3.43
C ILE A 38 3.48 -0.84 4.42
N SER A 39 4.77 -0.87 4.71
CA SER A 39 5.41 -0.03 5.70
C SER A 39 6.73 0.53 5.17
N LEU A 40 7.41 1.36 5.95
CA LEU A 40 8.74 1.85 5.61
C LEU A 40 9.72 0.72 5.25
N ALA A 41 9.66 -0.42 5.96
CA ALA A 41 10.55 -1.55 5.74
C ALA A 41 10.30 -2.27 4.40
N THR A 42 9.07 -2.25 3.90
CA THR A 42 8.66 -2.93 2.66
C THR A 42 8.44 -1.99 1.49
N ARG A 43 8.64 -0.69 1.69
CA ARG A 43 8.44 0.37 0.69
C ARG A 43 9.15 0.12 -0.64
N PRO A 44 10.43 -0.34 -0.69
CA PRO A 44 11.08 -0.60 -1.98
C PRO A 44 10.42 -1.71 -2.80
N VAL A 45 9.74 -2.66 -2.15
CA VAL A 45 8.96 -3.72 -2.82
C VAL A 45 7.66 -3.13 -3.34
N TRP A 46 6.98 -2.33 -2.52
CA TRP A 46 5.72 -1.67 -2.88
C TRP A 46 5.88 -0.69 -4.05
N GLU A 47 6.85 0.23 -3.99
CA GLU A 47 7.10 1.22 -5.04
C GLU A 47 7.44 0.55 -6.37
N ARG A 48 8.21 -0.55 -6.33
CA ARG A 48 8.52 -1.33 -7.53
C ARG A 48 7.28 -1.98 -8.13
N ALA A 49 6.37 -2.48 -7.30
CA ALA A 49 5.09 -3.00 -7.76
C ALA A 49 4.21 -1.89 -8.38
N MET A 50 4.13 -0.73 -7.73
CA MET A 50 3.39 0.43 -8.25
C MET A 50 3.95 0.93 -9.58
N HIS A 51 5.27 0.97 -9.71
CA HIS A 51 5.92 1.34 -10.97
C HIS A 51 5.62 0.33 -12.08
N ARG A 52 5.66 -0.97 -11.80
CA ARG A 52 5.28 -2.01 -12.77
C ARG A 52 3.82 -1.88 -13.17
N LEU A 53 2.94 -1.66 -12.21
CA LEU A 53 1.52 -1.47 -12.44
C LEU A 53 1.26 -0.29 -13.38
N ALA A 54 1.92 0.85 -13.16
CA ALA A 54 1.78 2.02 -14.01
C ALA A 54 2.30 1.82 -15.46
N LEU A 55 3.16 0.83 -15.68
CA LEU A 55 3.68 0.46 -17.00
C LEU A 55 2.82 -0.57 -17.74
N GLU A 56 1.87 -1.23 -17.08
CA GLU A 56 1.02 -2.24 -17.71
C GLU A 56 0.17 -1.59 -18.82
N ASP A 57 0.23 -2.16 -20.03
CA ASP A 57 -0.50 -1.70 -21.21
C ASP A 57 -1.93 -2.24 -21.26
N VAL A 58 -2.67 -2.08 -20.16
CA VAL A 58 -4.04 -2.54 -20.02
C VAL A 58 -4.97 -1.44 -19.53
N GLU A 59 -6.22 -1.50 -19.96
CA GLU A 59 -7.26 -0.56 -19.52
C GLU A 59 -7.56 -0.70 -18.02
N VAL A 60 -7.59 -1.94 -17.51
CA VAL A 60 -7.88 -2.22 -16.10
C VAL A 60 -6.81 -3.13 -15.52
N CYS A 61 -6.20 -2.68 -14.42
CA CYS A 61 -5.27 -3.48 -13.64
C CYS A 61 -5.82 -3.71 -12.24
N HIS A 62 -5.98 -4.98 -11.85
CA HIS A 62 -6.54 -5.35 -10.56
C HIS A 62 -5.46 -5.34 -9.48
N LEU A 63 -5.77 -4.78 -8.32
CA LEU A 63 -4.90 -4.78 -7.15
C LEU A 63 -5.66 -5.34 -5.95
N GLU A 64 -5.39 -6.59 -5.65
CA GLU A 64 -6.05 -7.36 -4.60
C GLU A 64 -5.31 -7.18 -3.26
N LEU A 65 -6.03 -6.72 -2.23
CA LEU A 65 -5.45 -6.26 -0.98
C LEU A 65 -6.03 -6.93 0.27
N SER A 66 -6.87 -7.96 0.14
CA SER A 66 -7.49 -8.65 1.30
C SER A 66 -6.47 -9.28 2.26
N ALA A 67 -5.28 -9.62 1.77
CA ALA A 67 -4.20 -10.17 2.57
C ALA A 67 -3.23 -9.10 3.11
N VAL A 68 -3.50 -7.82 2.89
CA VAL A 68 -2.73 -6.70 3.47
C VAL A 68 -3.21 -6.44 4.90
N THR A 69 -2.31 -6.58 5.86
CA THR A 69 -2.63 -6.46 7.29
C THR A 69 -2.35 -5.07 7.84
N PHE A 70 -1.51 -4.29 7.16
CA PHE A 70 -1.13 -2.94 7.56
C PHE A 70 -0.71 -2.12 6.35
N VAL A 71 -1.02 -0.82 6.38
CA VAL A 71 -0.56 0.16 5.38
C VAL A 71 -0.29 1.51 6.06
N ASP A 72 0.92 2.03 5.88
CA ASP A 72 1.27 3.39 6.29
C ASP A 72 0.82 4.42 5.24
N VAL A 73 0.74 5.69 5.65
CA VAL A 73 0.28 6.78 4.77
C VAL A 73 1.16 6.91 3.52
N ALA A 74 2.47 6.71 3.63
CA ALA A 74 3.37 6.83 2.49
C ALA A 74 3.18 5.69 1.47
N GLY A 75 2.77 4.50 1.90
CA GLY A 75 2.30 3.42 1.04
C GLY A 75 1.07 3.83 0.23
N VAL A 76 0.10 4.51 0.88
CA VAL A 76 -1.07 5.07 0.18
C VAL A 76 -0.66 6.18 -0.78
N CYS A 77 0.26 7.08 -0.39
CA CYS A 77 0.79 8.11 -1.27
C CYS A 77 1.43 7.51 -2.54
N ALA A 78 2.22 6.44 -2.40
CA ALA A 78 2.86 5.78 -3.54
C ALA A 78 1.84 5.21 -4.53
N LEU A 79 0.73 4.65 -4.03
CA LEU A 79 -0.39 4.21 -4.86
C LEU A 79 -1.06 5.38 -5.58
N ALA A 80 -1.34 6.48 -4.87
CA ALA A 80 -1.94 7.67 -5.45
C ALA A 80 -1.05 8.31 -6.53
N VAL A 81 0.27 8.32 -6.34
CA VAL A 81 1.23 8.79 -7.34
C VAL A 81 1.22 7.89 -8.57
N ALA A 82 1.18 6.57 -8.40
CA ALA A 82 1.11 5.64 -9.52
C ALA A 82 -0.19 5.78 -10.32
N ALA A 83 -1.32 5.94 -9.64
CA ALA A 83 -2.62 6.18 -10.27
C ALA A 83 -2.65 7.47 -11.09
N GLN A 84 -2.15 8.57 -10.53
CA GLN A 84 -2.07 9.86 -11.25
C GLN A 84 -1.12 9.82 -12.46
N GLY A 85 -0.15 8.89 -12.45
CA GLY A 85 0.76 8.67 -13.58
C GLY A 85 0.17 7.80 -14.70
N LEU A 86 -1.05 7.29 -14.55
CA LEU A 86 -1.67 6.45 -15.57
C LEU A 86 -2.08 7.27 -16.81
N PRO A 87 -1.88 6.74 -18.02
CA PRO A 87 -2.49 7.27 -19.23
C PRO A 87 -4.02 7.34 -19.13
N GLU A 88 -4.63 8.26 -19.86
CA GLU A 88 -6.09 8.39 -19.93
C GLU A 88 -6.76 7.07 -20.33
N GLY A 89 -7.90 6.78 -19.69
CA GLY A 89 -8.65 5.55 -19.90
C GLY A 89 -8.12 4.33 -19.12
N ARG A 90 -6.96 4.42 -18.46
CA ARG A 90 -6.47 3.35 -17.58
C ARG A 90 -6.88 3.57 -16.14
N ARG A 91 -7.11 2.45 -15.44
CA ARG A 91 -7.49 2.45 -14.03
C ARG A 91 -6.96 1.26 -13.25
N ILE A 92 -6.73 1.51 -11.96
CA ILE A 92 -6.43 0.54 -10.92
C ILE A 92 -7.73 0.16 -10.23
N MET A 93 -8.13 -1.10 -10.32
CA MET A 93 -9.24 -1.65 -9.56
C MET A 93 -8.74 -2.13 -8.20
N LEU A 94 -9.00 -1.38 -7.13
CA LEU A 94 -8.65 -1.75 -5.76
C LEU A 94 -9.68 -2.71 -5.19
N GLU A 95 -9.24 -3.91 -4.84
CA GLU A 95 -10.12 -4.95 -4.33
C GLU A 95 -9.85 -5.24 -2.88
N GLN A 96 -10.91 -5.15 -2.06
CA GLN A 96 -10.86 -5.39 -0.62
C GLN A 96 -9.74 -4.59 0.08
N PRO A 97 -9.64 -3.26 -0.16
CA PRO A 97 -8.60 -2.47 0.49
C PRO A 97 -8.79 -2.46 2.01
N PRO A 98 -7.69 -2.45 2.80
CA PRO A 98 -7.77 -2.16 4.22
C PRO A 98 -8.48 -0.84 4.46
N ALA A 99 -9.33 -0.75 5.49
CA ALA A 99 -10.11 0.46 5.78
C ALA A 99 -9.25 1.72 5.93
N THR A 100 -8.02 1.58 6.45
CA THR A 100 -7.05 2.67 6.54
C THR A 100 -6.68 3.23 5.16
N LEU A 101 -6.51 2.38 4.15
CA LEU A 101 -6.21 2.82 2.78
C LEU A 101 -7.36 3.65 2.22
N GLY A 102 -8.60 3.14 2.34
CA GLY A 102 -9.80 3.86 1.89
C GLY A 102 -9.92 5.23 2.55
N ARG A 103 -9.83 5.30 3.89
CA ARG A 103 -9.91 6.58 4.63
C ARG A 103 -8.84 7.59 4.22
N VAL A 104 -7.61 7.15 3.98
CA VAL A 104 -6.51 8.04 3.58
C VAL A 104 -6.73 8.53 2.14
N LEU A 105 -7.18 7.66 1.23
CA LEU A 105 -7.57 8.08 -0.11
C LEU A 105 -8.72 9.10 -0.06
N ASP A 106 -9.78 8.82 0.69
CA ASP A 106 -10.92 9.75 0.82
C ASP A 106 -10.50 11.12 1.41
N MET A 107 -9.53 11.13 2.33
CA MET A 107 -9.07 12.35 3.01
C MET A 107 -8.18 13.23 2.12
N PHE A 108 -7.33 12.64 1.30
CA PHE A 108 -6.30 13.37 0.54
C PHE A 108 -6.52 13.37 -0.98
N TRP A 109 -7.27 12.40 -1.51
CA TRP A 109 -7.60 12.22 -2.93
C TRP A 109 -9.04 11.69 -3.14
N PRO A 110 -10.08 12.42 -2.70
CA PRO A 110 -11.47 11.95 -2.78
C PRO A 110 -11.95 11.63 -4.21
N ASP A 111 -11.30 12.20 -5.23
CA ASP A 111 -11.62 12.00 -6.65
C ASP A 111 -10.38 11.53 -7.44
N LEU A 112 -9.56 10.65 -6.85
CA LEU A 112 -8.32 10.16 -7.46
C LEU A 112 -8.61 9.54 -8.85
N PRO A 113 -8.20 10.19 -9.97
CA PRO A 113 -8.42 9.62 -11.29
C PRO A 113 -7.65 8.30 -11.44
N GLY A 114 -8.24 7.36 -12.17
CA GLY A 114 -7.63 6.07 -12.42
C GLY A 114 -7.61 5.13 -11.22
N VAL A 115 -8.40 5.38 -10.17
CA VAL A 115 -8.64 4.41 -9.08
C VAL A 115 -10.13 4.15 -8.92
N GLU A 116 -10.51 2.87 -8.91
CA GLU A 116 -11.85 2.42 -8.56
C GLU A 116 -11.78 1.45 -7.39
N VAL A 117 -12.62 1.66 -6.38
CA VAL A 117 -12.63 0.84 -5.17
C VAL A 117 -13.80 -0.14 -5.20
N VAL A 118 -13.51 -1.43 -5.11
CA VAL A 118 -14.49 -2.50 -4.95
C VAL A 118 -14.49 -2.96 -3.48
N SER A 119 -15.27 -2.24 -2.69
CA SER A 119 -15.63 -2.63 -1.32
C SER A 119 -16.86 -3.54 -1.37
N ARG A 120 -16.81 -4.67 -0.66
CA ARG A 120 -17.98 -5.55 -0.47
C ARG A 120 -18.64 -5.26 0.86
#